data_AF-A0A1B7MEJ8-F1
#
_entry.id   AF-A0A1B7MEJ8-F1
#
_cell.length_a   1.000
_cell.length_b   1.000
_cell.length_c   1.000
_cell.angle_alpha   90.00
_cell.angle_beta   90.00
_cell.angle_gamma   90.00
#
_symmetry.space_group_name_H-M   'P 1'
#
loop_
_entity.id
_entity.type
_entity.pdbx_description
1 polymer ?
#
loop_
_entity_poly.entity_id
_entity_poly.type
_entity_poly.pdbx_seq_one_letter_code
_entity_poly.pdbx_strand_id
1 'polypeptide(L)'
;WARSLGRHIYFGGDFDLSQWDDEAEFAVFDDFTDNQCLVKYKMLFGAQKNVVLTDKYRRKMAIKWGKPCILLTNTLEQKYRDDPWVQGNCVIIDVEEKFWCSPMCNGCVEDAAPFDMDEGEAPDWGADVISGDEDVEEEWRQMTLDLEQQEAEDNHRYRQGIAGIDEADYPDLESWLPSQD
;
A
#
# COMPACT_ATOMS: atom_id res chain seq x y z
N TRP A 1 9.53 -6.11 12.60
CA TRP A 1 10.12 -5.37 13.73
C TRP A 1 9.30 -4.14 14.10
N ALA A 2 9.17 -3.11 13.25
CA ALA A 2 8.52 -1.82 13.59
C ALA A 2 7.16 -1.91 14.34
N ARG A 3 6.32 -2.89 13.99
CA ARG A 3 5.02 -3.18 14.63
C ARG A 3 5.09 -3.50 16.14
N SER A 4 6.26 -3.77 16.71
CA SER A 4 6.41 -4.04 18.16
C SER A 4 6.85 -2.83 19.00
N LEU A 5 6.93 -1.63 18.40
CA LEU A 5 7.41 -0.43 19.11
C LEU A 5 6.34 0.28 19.96
N GLY A 6 5.05 0.02 19.73
CA GLY A 6 3.94 0.67 20.44
C GLY A 6 2.61 0.54 19.70
N ARG A 7 1.61 1.33 20.07
CA ARG A 7 0.30 1.36 19.36
C ARG A 7 0.49 2.05 18.01
N HIS A 8 0.08 1.39 16.92
CA HIS A 8 0.37 1.87 15.57
C HIS A 8 -0.76 1.57 14.59
N ILE A 9 -0.87 2.40 13.55
CA ILE A 9 -1.57 2.04 12.32
C ILE A 9 -0.60 1.20 11.47
N TYR A 10 -1.10 0.17 10.79
CA TYR A 10 -0.31 -0.66 9.88
C TYR A 10 -0.94 -0.69 8.50
N PHE A 11 -0.15 -0.33 7.49
CA PHE A 11 -0.47 -0.45 6.08
C PHE A 11 0.56 -1.41 5.47
N GLY A 12 0.12 -2.61 5.06
CA GLY A 12 0.99 -3.62 4.48
C GLY A 12 0.57 -3.93 3.06
N GLY A 13 1.37 -3.49 2.09
CA GLY A 13 1.13 -3.71 0.66
C GLY A 13 -0.05 -2.94 0.06
N ASP A 14 -0.79 -2.13 0.82
CA ASP A 14 -1.82 -1.19 0.32
C ASP A 14 -2.21 -0.15 1.39
N PHE A 15 -2.82 0.97 0.98
CA PHE A 15 -3.25 2.04 1.89
C PHE A 15 -4.76 1.99 2.17
N ASP A 16 -5.16 1.62 3.39
CA ASP A 16 -6.57 1.42 3.80
C ASP A 16 -6.97 2.32 4.98
N LEU A 17 -7.80 3.34 4.74
CA LEU A 17 -8.29 4.25 5.79
C LEU A 17 -9.28 3.61 6.79
N SER A 18 -9.68 2.34 6.62
CA SER A 18 -10.52 1.65 7.62
C SER A 18 -9.76 1.34 8.92
N GLN A 19 -8.44 1.14 8.81
CA GLN A 19 -7.54 0.86 9.92
C GLN A 19 -7.01 2.14 10.61
N TRP A 20 -7.62 3.30 10.34
CA TRP A 20 -7.20 4.57 10.93
C TRP A 20 -7.53 4.65 12.43
N ASP A 21 -6.52 4.98 13.23
CA ASP A 21 -6.60 5.08 14.69
C ASP A 21 -6.04 6.43 15.16
N ASP A 22 -6.92 7.35 15.57
CA ASP A 22 -6.56 8.68 16.07
C ASP A 22 -5.71 8.62 17.36
N GLU A 23 -5.69 7.49 18.08
CA GLU A 23 -4.89 7.31 19.31
C GLU A 23 -3.53 6.63 19.05
N ALA A 24 -3.33 5.96 17.90
CA ALA A 24 -2.08 5.29 17.55
C ALA A 24 -0.86 6.24 17.52
N GLU A 25 0.26 5.84 18.08
CA GLU A 25 1.44 6.69 18.32
C GLU A 25 2.28 6.94 17.06
N PHE A 26 2.23 6.03 16.09
CA PHE A 26 2.91 6.11 14.79
C PHE A 26 2.15 5.31 13.71
N ALA A 27 2.53 5.50 12.45
CA ALA A 27 2.07 4.68 11.34
C ALA A 27 3.23 3.88 10.73
N VAL A 28 2.99 2.61 10.38
CA VAL A 28 3.91 1.74 9.65
C VAL A 28 3.39 1.54 8.23
N PHE A 29 4.25 1.79 7.25
CA PHE A 29 4.04 1.48 5.84
C PHE A 29 5.03 0.39 5.46
N ASP A 30 4.54 -0.78 5.05
CA ASP A 30 5.31 -2.00 4.78
C ASP A 30 5.00 -2.49 3.35
N ASP A 31 6.00 -2.97 2.62
CA ASP A 31 5.90 -3.47 1.23
C ASP A 31 5.11 -2.58 0.23
N PHE A 32 5.17 -1.25 0.38
CA PHE A 32 4.63 -0.31 -0.62
C PHE A 32 5.48 -0.31 -1.91
N THR A 33 4.81 -0.33 -3.07
CA THR A 33 5.48 -0.41 -4.39
C THR A 33 5.29 0.85 -5.25
N ASP A 34 6.13 1.04 -6.28
CA ASP A 34 6.21 2.27 -7.11
C ASP A 34 4.86 2.71 -7.74
N ASN A 35 3.90 1.81 -7.94
CA ASN A 35 2.58 2.15 -8.48
C ASN A 35 1.60 2.71 -7.41
N GLN A 36 1.84 2.43 -6.12
CA GLN A 36 0.98 2.82 -4.99
C GLN A 36 1.33 4.18 -4.39
N CYS A 37 2.47 4.77 -4.78
CA CYS A 37 2.79 6.21 -4.71
C CYS A 37 1.98 6.99 -3.67
N LEU A 38 2.32 6.88 -2.38
CA LEU A 38 1.59 7.51 -1.27
C LEU A 38 1.34 9.00 -1.55
N VAL A 39 0.16 9.34 -2.10
CA VAL A 39 -0.06 10.60 -2.87
C VAL A 39 0.16 11.86 -2.02
N LYS A 40 0.14 11.70 -0.69
CA LYS A 40 0.33 12.77 0.30
C LYS A 40 1.41 12.43 1.33
N TYR A 41 2.44 11.67 0.95
CA TYR A 41 3.55 11.26 1.83
C TYR A 41 4.16 12.44 2.61
N LYS A 42 4.35 13.62 1.99
CA LYS A 42 4.87 14.82 2.67
C LYS A 42 3.97 15.32 3.81
N MET A 43 2.66 15.08 3.75
CA MET A 43 1.70 15.43 4.80
C MET A 43 1.76 14.45 5.98
N LEU A 44 1.99 13.17 5.69
CA LEU A 44 2.12 12.08 6.67
C LEU A 44 3.49 12.14 7.37
N PHE A 45 4.56 12.03 6.59
CA PHE A 45 5.95 11.98 7.07
C PHE A 45 6.38 13.33 7.68
N GLY A 46 5.85 14.44 7.15
CA GLY A 46 6.07 15.78 7.71
C GLY A 46 5.24 16.09 8.96
N ALA A 47 4.55 15.09 9.53
CA ALA A 47 3.74 15.20 10.74
C ALA A 47 2.79 16.42 10.74
N GLN A 48 2.05 16.63 9.64
CA GLN A 48 1.08 17.72 9.57
C GLN A 48 -0.16 17.41 10.43
N LYS A 49 -0.58 18.35 11.28
CA LYS A 49 -1.64 18.12 12.28
C LYS A 49 -3.03 17.83 11.71
N ASN A 50 -3.38 18.45 10.59
CA ASN A 50 -4.65 18.25 9.90
C ASN A 50 -4.35 17.85 8.45
N VAL A 51 -4.79 16.67 8.04
CA VAL A 51 -4.55 16.16 6.68
C VAL A 51 -5.84 15.62 6.09
N VAL A 52 -6.03 15.81 4.78
CA VAL A 52 -7.17 15.25 4.05
C VAL A 52 -6.64 14.12 3.17
N LEU A 53 -6.82 12.88 3.58
CA LEU A 53 -6.37 11.71 2.83
C LEU A 53 -7.48 11.15 1.93
N THR A 54 -7.05 10.29 1.02
CA THR A 54 -7.86 9.71 -0.05
C THR A 54 -7.40 8.29 -0.25
N ASP A 55 -8.36 7.39 -0.35
CA ASP A 55 -8.18 5.94 -0.37
C ASP A 55 -8.99 5.39 -1.54
N LYS A 56 -8.59 4.23 -2.08
CA LYS A 56 -9.18 3.64 -3.28
C LYS A 56 -10.67 3.37 -3.01
N TYR A 57 -11.53 3.81 -3.95
CA TYR A 57 -12.99 3.71 -3.85
C TYR A 57 -13.63 4.41 -2.62
N ARG A 58 -12.91 5.25 -1.87
CA ARG A 58 -13.45 6.00 -0.72
C ARG A 58 -13.50 7.51 -0.92
N ARG A 59 -14.44 8.16 -0.21
CA ARG A 59 -14.53 9.62 -0.14
C ARG A 59 -13.33 10.19 0.62
N LYS A 60 -12.95 11.43 0.32
CA LYS A 60 -11.84 12.12 0.99
C LYS A 60 -12.15 12.29 2.48
N MET A 61 -11.24 11.88 3.37
CA MET A 61 -11.42 11.97 4.82
C MET A 61 -10.46 13.01 5.42
N ALA A 62 -10.99 13.94 6.21
CA ALA A 62 -10.19 14.85 7.01
C ALA A 62 -9.90 14.19 8.37
N ILE A 63 -8.62 13.98 8.67
CA ILE A 63 -8.14 13.24 9.84
C ILE A 63 -7.10 14.05 10.60
N LYS A 64 -6.94 13.75 11.89
CA LYS A 64 -5.96 14.40 12.76
C LYS A 64 -4.69 13.56 12.80
N TRP A 65 -3.59 14.18 12.38
CA TRP A 65 -2.26 13.56 12.42
C TRP A 65 -1.31 14.47 13.19
N GLY A 66 -0.01 14.42 12.90
CA GLY A 66 1.04 15.07 13.70
C GLY A 66 1.91 14.10 14.48
N LYS A 67 2.07 12.88 13.96
CA LYS A 67 2.79 11.77 14.58
C LYS A 67 3.81 11.20 13.58
N PRO A 68 4.89 10.52 14.04
CA PRO A 68 5.91 9.98 13.15
C PRO A 68 5.39 8.80 12.31
N CYS A 69 6.04 8.57 11.18
CA CYS A 69 5.81 7.43 10.30
C CYS A 69 7.09 6.61 10.16
N ILE A 70 6.95 5.29 10.00
CA ILE A 70 8.01 4.36 9.63
C ILE A 70 7.65 3.81 8.24
N LEU A 71 8.50 4.06 7.26
CA LEU A 71 8.44 3.41 5.96
C LEU A 71 9.47 2.26 5.94
N LEU A 72 8.99 1.05 5.69
CA LEU A 72 9.80 -0.13 5.42
C LEU A 72 9.73 -0.40 3.91
N THR A 73 10.89 -0.63 3.30
CA THR A 73 10.99 -1.03 1.90
C THR A 73 12.31 -1.77 1.66
N ASN A 74 12.28 -2.75 0.77
CA ASN A 74 13.46 -3.50 0.32
C ASN A 74 14.39 -2.63 -0.56
N THR A 75 13.87 -1.58 -1.20
CA THR A 75 14.65 -0.54 -1.91
C THR A 75 13.99 0.82 -1.72
N LEU A 76 14.69 1.80 -1.14
CA LEU A 76 14.23 3.19 -1.19
C LEU A 76 14.29 3.68 -2.65
N GLU A 77 13.12 3.84 -3.29
CA GLU A 77 12.99 4.23 -4.69
C GLU A 77 13.88 5.44 -5.02
N GLN A 78 14.46 5.48 -6.23
CA GLN A 78 15.26 6.63 -6.69
C GLN A 78 14.49 7.96 -6.53
N LYS A 79 13.18 7.91 -6.77
CA LYS A 79 12.20 9.00 -6.61
C LYS A 79 12.14 9.60 -5.20
N TYR A 80 12.25 8.78 -4.16
CA TYR A 80 12.23 9.24 -2.76
C TYR A 80 13.64 9.47 -2.22
N ARG A 81 14.62 8.67 -2.68
CA ARG A 81 16.04 8.76 -2.32
C ARG A 81 16.64 10.12 -2.67
N ASP A 82 16.33 10.65 -3.86
CA ASP A 82 16.92 11.90 -4.36
C ASP A 82 16.03 13.14 -4.12
N ASP A 83 14.89 13.02 -3.43
CA ASP A 83 14.07 14.18 -3.05
C ASP A 83 14.72 14.95 -1.86
N PRO A 84 15.16 16.21 -2.05
CA PRO A 84 15.76 16.99 -0.97
C PRO A 84 14.83 17.22 0.22
N TRP A 85 13.51 17.11 0.03
CA TRP A 85 12.56 17.15 1.13
C TRP A 85 12.63 15.89 1.99
N VAL A 86 12.76 14.71 1.39
CA VAL A 86 12.88 13.44 2.14
C VAL A 86 14.19 13.45 2.92
N GLN A 87 15.30 13.76 2.25
CA GLN A 87 16.63 13.88 2.88
C GLN A 87 16.68 14.95 4.00
N GLY A 88 15.86 16.00 3.92
CA GLY A 88 15.79 17.05 4.94
C GLY A 88 14.81 16.83 6.09
N ASN A 89 13.87 15.88 5.98
CA ASN A 89 12.79 15.68 6.97
C ASN A 89 12.66 14.24 7.49
N CYS A 90 13.26 13.25 6.83
CA CYS A 90 13.18 11.84 7.20
C CYS A 90 14.55 11.32 7.66
N VAL A 91 14.56 10.41 8.64
CA VAL A 91 15.77 9.66 8.99
C VAL A 91 15.78 8.38 8.16
N ILE A 92 16.71 8.28 7.22
CA ILE A 92 16.93 7.09 6.39
C ILE A 92 17.92 6.17 7.12
N ILE A 93 17.61 4.88 7.18
CA ILE A 93 18.44 3.83 7.78
C ILE A 93 18.47 2.66 6.79
N ASP A 94 19.58 2.49 6.08
CA ASP A 94 19.82 1.29 5.28
C ASP A 94 20.19 0.12 6.20
N VAL A 95 19.67 -1.08 5.91
CA VAL A 95 19.78 -2.26 6.78
C VAL A 95 20.44 -3.41 6.00
N GLU A 96 21.76 -3.50 6.09
CA GLU A 96 22.55 -4.53 5.40
C GLU A 96 22.65 -5.85 6.20
N GLU A 97 22.49 -5.80 7.52
CA GLU A 97 22.58 -6.95 8.43
C GLU A 97 21.21 -7.40 8.97
N LYS A 98 21.08 -8.69 9.29
CA LYS A 98 19.84 -9.27 9.82
C LYS A 98 19.62 -8.83 11.28
N PHE A 99 18.57 -8.05 11.53
CA PHE A 99 18.08 -7.72 12.89
C PHE A 99 17.82 -8.92 13.81
N TRP A 100 17.66 -10.12 13.26
CA TRP A 100 17.46 -11.35 14.01
C TRP A 100 18.21 -12.52 13.37
N CYS A 101 19.01 -13.21 14.17
CA CYS A 101 19.50 -14.56 13.89
C CYS A 101 18.90 -15.48 14.96
N SER A 102 18.27 -16.58 14.55
CA SER A 102 17.73 -17.57 15.50
C SER A 102 18.87 -18.10 16.38
N PRO A 103 18.69 -18.36 17.69
CA PRO A 103 19.73 -18.97 18.53
C PRO A 103 20.30 -20.30 18.01
N MET A 104 19.58 -20.97 17.10
CA MET A 104 20.04 -22.16 16.36
C MET A 104 21.09 -21.85 15.26
N CYS A 105 21.38 -20.57 14.96
CA CYS A 105 22.39 -20.17 13.97
C CYS A 105 23.82 -20.09 14.53
N ASN A 106 24.03 -20.42 15.81
CA ASN A 106 25.34 -20.57 16.45
C ASN A 106 26.08 -21.83 15.93
N GLY A 107 26.40 -21.81 14.64
CA GLY A 107 26.93 -22.92 13.86
C GLY A 107 27.26 -22.58 12.41
N CYS A 108 26.99 -21.36 11.92
CA CYS A 108 27.41 -20.90 10.59
C CYS A 108 28.93 -20.59 10.53
N VAL A 109 29.76 -21.59 10.83
CA VAL A 109 31.23 -21.54 10.75
C VAL A 109 31.70 -22.61 9.76
N GLU A 110 31.67 -22.26 8.47
CA GLU A 110 32.26 -22.91 7.28
C GLU A 110 31.93 -24.40 6.99
N ASP A 111 31.85 -25.30 7.98
CA ASP A 111 31.59 -26.74 7.84
C ASP A 111 30.08 -27.08 7.87
N ALA A 112 29.28 -26.32 7.12
CA ALA A 112 27.93 -26.74 6.76
C ALA A 112 28.03 -27.87 5.71
N ALA A 113 28.28 -29.09 6.17
CA ALA A 113 28.18 -30.29 5.35
C ALA A 113 26.86 -30.27 4.56
N PRO A 114 26.84 -30.71 3.29
CA PRO A 114 25.62 -30.73 2.50
C PRO A 114 24.55 -31.48 3.31
N PHE A 115 23.36 -30.87 3.42
CA PHE A 115 22.24 -31.52 4.06
C PHE A 115 21.83 -32.69 3.15
N ASP A 116 22.34 -33.88 3.46
CA ASP A 116 22.03 -35.12 2.78
C ASP A 116 20.51 -35.37 2.93
N MET A 117 19.77 -34.86 1.96
CA MET A 117 18.42 -35.30 1.63
C MET A 117 18.54 -36.75 1.19
N ASP A 118 18.45 -37.66 2.17
CA ASP A 118 18.19 -39.08 1.92
C ASP A 118 17.03 -39.17 0.92
N GLU A 119 17.18 -39.92 -0.17
CA GLU A 119 16.25 -39.90 -1.33
C GLU A 119 14.91 -40.63 -1.04
N GLY A 120 14.48 -40.60 0.21
CA GLY A 120 13.19 -41.09 0.69
C GLY A 120 12.05 -40.16 0.27
N GLU A 121 11.59 -40.37 -0.98
CA GLU A 121 10.27 -40.05 -1.53
C GLU A 121 9.56 -38.85 -0.87
N ALA A 122 9.75 -37.66 -1.46
CA ALA A 122 8.92 -36.51 -1.14
C ALA A 122 7.43 -36.90 -1.27
N PRO A 123 6.54 -36.53 -0.33
CA PRO A 123 5.13 -36.86 -0.43
C PRO A 123 4.57 -36.31 -1.74
N ASP A 124 3.95 -37.17 -2.53
CA ASP A 124 3.21 -36.73 -3.72
C ASP A 124 2.04 -35.85 -3.27
N TRP A 125 2.23 -34.54 -3.40
CA TRP A 125 1.27 -33.52 -3.01
C TRP A 125 0.12 -33.35 -4.02
N GLY A 126 -0.18 -34.41 -4.77
CA GLY A 126 -1.16 -34.39 -5.84
C GLY A 126 -0.68 -33.48 -6.95
N ALA A 127 0.40 -33.88 -7.64
CA ALA A 127 0.76 -33.28 -8.93
C ALA A 127 -0.24 -33.67 -10.04
N ASP A 128 -1.54 -33.68 -9.73
CA ASP A 128 -2.67 -33.78 -10.64
C ASP A 128 -2.77 -32.48 -11.46
N VAL A 129 -1.81 -32.36 -12.38
CA VAL A 129 -2.05 -32.03 -13.79
C VAL A 129 -3.28 -31.15 -14.03
N ILE A 130 -3.19 -29.85 -13.70
CA ILE A 130 -3.99 -28.83 -14.38
C ILE A 130 -3.38 -28.67 -15.78
N SER A 131 -3.69 -29.62 -16.66
CA SER A 131 -3.40 -29.54 -18.09
C SER A 131 -4.51 -30.22 -18.88
N GLY A 132 -5.24 -29.45 -19.70
CA GLY A 132 -6.16 -29.98 -20.70
C GLY A 132 -7.60 -29.48 -20.60
N ASP A 133 -8.06 -29.00 -19.44
CA ASP A 133 -9.41 -28.44 -19.29
C ASP A 133 -9.45 -27.00 -19.84
N GLU A 134 -9.56 -26.88 -21.17
CA GLU A 134 -9.71 -25.59 -21.88
C GLU A 134 -10.89 -24.77 -21.34
N ASP A 135 -11.94 -25.45 -20.86
CA ASP A 135 -13.12 -24.84 -20.23
C ASP A 135 -12.76 -23.97 -19.00
N VAL A 136 -11.79 -24.39 -18.17
CA VAL A 136 -11.40 -23.63 -16.96
C VAL A 136 -10.61 -22.38 -17.34
N GLU A 137 -9.68 -22.50 -18.28
CA GLU A 137 -8.95 -21.35 -18.84
C GLU A 137 -9.90 -20.32 -19.49
N GLU A 138 -10.95 -20.78 -20.17
CA GLU A 138 -11.95 -19.91 -20.79
C GLU A 138 -12.90 -19.29 -19.75
N GLU A 139 -13.27 -19.99 -18.67
CA GLU A 139 -13.99 -19.40 -17.53
C GLU A 139 -13.18 -18.26 -16.87
N TRP A 140 -11.88 -18.43 -16.65
CA TRP A 140 -11.02 -17.36 -16.10
C TRP A 140 -10.88 -16.17 -17.06
N ARG A 141 -10.86 -16.40 -18.37
CA ARG A 141 -10.86 -15.32 -19.38
C ARG A 141 -12.20 -14.60 -19.41
N GLN A 142 -13.32 -15.31 -19.42
CA GLN A 142 -14.66 -14.71 -19.40
C GLN A 142 -14.87 -13.89 -18.12
N MET A 143 -14.47 -14.40 -16.95
CA MET A 143 -14.57 -13.65 -15.70
C MET A 143 -13.67 -12.39 -15.69
N THR A 144 -12.51 -12.44 -16.36
CA THR A 144 -11.67 -11.25 -16.56
C THR A 144 -12.33 -10.22 -17.48
N LEU A 145 -12.90 -10.66 -18.60
CA LEU A 145 -13.63 -9.80 -19.55
C LEU A 145 -14.87 -9.16 -18.93
N ASP A 146 -15.63 -9.92 -18.13
CA ASP A 146 -16.82 -9.43 -17.41
C ASP A 146 -16.44 -8.31 -16.42
N LEU A 147 -15.29 -8.43 -15.74
CA LEU A 147 -14.76 -7.40 -14.84
C LEU A 147 -14.31 -6.13 -15.60
N GLU A 148 -13.57 -6.27 -16.70
CA GLU A 148 -13.18 -5.13 -17.56
C GLU A 148 -14.41 -4.43 -18.14
N GLN A 149 -15.42 -5.19 -18.56
CA GLN A 149 -16.66 -4.67 -19.12
C GLN A 149 -17.50 -3.96 -18.05
N GLN A 150 -17.56 -4.47 -16.82
CA GLN A 150 -18.23 -3.78 -15.71
C GLN A 150 -17.49 -2.51 -15.27
N GLU A 151 -16.15 -2.49 -15.26
CA GLU A 151 -15.39 -1.25 -15.03
C GLU A 151 -15.62 -0.23 -16.16
N ALA A 152 -15.75 -0.67 -17.42
CA ALA A 152 -16.10 0.19 -18.53
C ALA A 152 -17.52 0.79 -18.40
N GLU A 153 -18.50 0.00 -17.96
CA GLU A 153 -19.87 0.47 -17.71
C GLU A 153 -19.94 1.47 -16.56
N ASP A 154 -19.29 1.22 -15.41
CA ASP A 154 -19.28 2.17 -14.30
C ASP A 154 -18.51 3.46 -14.64
N ASN A 155 -17.42 3.38 -15.40
CA ASN A 155 -16.75 4.57 -15.94
C ASN A 155 -17.63 5.34 -16.95
N HIS A 156 -18.42 4.65 -17.77
CA HIS A 156 -19.37 5.28 -18.69
C HIS A 156 -20.51 5.97 -17.92
N ARG A 157 -21.05 5.30 -16.90
CA ARG A 157 -22.09 5.80 -16.00
C ARG A 157 -21.62 7.01 -15.20
N TYR A 158 -20.38 7.01 -14.72
CA TYR A 158 -19.75 8.16 -14.07
C TYR A 158 -19.63 9.36 -15.03
N ARG A 159 -19.21 9.13 -16.28
CA ARG A 159 -19.16 10.17 -17.32
C ARG A 159 -20.54 10.73 -17.69
N GLN A 160 -21.56 9.89 -17.81
CA GLN A 160 -22.95 10.33 -17.98
C GLN A 160 -23.45 11.15 -16.78
N GLY A 161 -23.14 10.72 -15.56
CA GLY A 161 -23.52 11.42 -14.33
C GLY A 161 -22.91 12.82 -14.19
N ILE A 162 -21.70 13.03 -14.73
CA ILE A 162 -21.08 14.37 -14.83
C ILE A 162 -21.72 15.21 -15.93
N ALA A 163 -22.08 14.60 -17.07
CA ALA A 163 -22.71 15.30 -18.20
C ALA A 163 -24.15 15.76 -17.94
N GLY A 164 -24.77 15.32 -16.83
CA GLY A 164 -26.10 15.74 -16.38
C GLY A 164 -26.09 16.87 -15.34
N ILE A 165 -24.92 17.46 -15.03
CA ILE A 165 -24.80 18.60 -14.10
C ILE A 165 -24.88 19.89 -14.92
N ASP A 166 -25.99 20.63 -14.81
CA ASP A 166 -26.10 21.95 -15.41
C ASP A 166 -25.37 22.99 -14.55
N GLU A 167 -24.80 24.03 -15.17
CA GLU A 167 -24.22 25.16 -14.44
C GLU A 167 -25.30 25.91 -13.64
N ALA A 168 -26.57 25.80 -14.06
CA ALA A 168 -27.74 26.30 -13.34
C ALA A 168 -28.04 25.58 -12.00
N ASP A 169 -27.55 24.36 -11.78
CA ASP A 169 -27.74 23.63 -10.50
C ASP A 169 -26.83 24.16 -9.37
N TYR A 170 -25.89 25.05 -9.68
CA TYR A 170 -25.03 25.74 -8.71
C TYR A 170 -25.31 27.26 -8.66
N PRO A 171 -26.50 27.69 -8.20
CA PRO A 171 -26.77 29.11 -8.02
C PRO A 171 -25.85 29.70 -6.95
N ASP A 172 -25.14 30.76 -7.34
CA ASP A 172 -24.34 31.64 -6.48
C ASP A 172 -23.08 31.02 -5.84
N LEU A 173 -22.08 30.74 -6.69
CA LEU A 173 -20.69 30.47 -6.26
C LEU A 173 -19.99 31.69 -5.63
N GLU A 174 -20.47 32.92 -5.85
CA GLU A 174 -19.86 34.13 -5.25
C GLU A 174 -20.16 34.23 -3.75
N SER A 175 -21.33 33.76 -3.30
CA SER A 175 -21.72 33.67 -1.88
C SER A 175 -20.81 32.82 -1.00
N TRP A 176 -19.96 31.98 -1.59
CA TRP A 176 -18.99 31.13 -0.89
C TRP A 176 -17.58 31.74 -0.81
N LEU A 177 -17.34 32.90 -1.42
CA LEU A 177 -16.09 33.63 -1.29
C LEU A 177 -16.09 34.47 0.01
N PRO A 178 -15.07 34.37 0.87
CA PRO A 178 -14.95 35.24 2.04
C PRO A 178 -14.88 36.71 1.63
N SER A 179 -15.53 37.58 2.40
CA SER A 179 -15.41 39.03 2.22
C SER A 179 -13.95 39.47 2.30
N GLN A 180 -13.54 40.32 1.36
CA GLN A 180 -12.22 40.94 1.33
C GLN A 180 -12.25 42.20 2.21
N ASP A 181 -12.19 42.00 3.53
CA ASP A 181 -12.06 43.03 4.57
C ASP A 181 -10.58 43.29 4.94
#